data_AF-A0A286GJZ6-F1
#
_entry.id   AF-A0A286GJZ6-F1
#
_cell.length_a   1.000
_cell.length_b   1.000
_cell.length_c   1.000
_cell.angle_alpha   90.00
_cell.angle_beta   90.00
_cell.angle_gamma   90.00
#
_symmetry.space_group_name_H-M   'P 1'
#
loop_
_entity.id
_entity.type
_entity.pdbx_description
1 polymer ?
#
loop_
_entity_poly.entity_id
_entity_poly.type
_entity_poly.pdbx_seq_one_letter_code
_entity_poly.pdbx_strand_id
1 'polypeptide(L)'
;MFLSKDYSQFTLDELLVEEKKVKSQQIPFALLIGFVVGVAFMVGAAFVSAKHKWGFIVVIGLFALAMFISSKYSKNLKSIQEEISRKKTVR
;
A
#
# COMPACT_ATOMS: atom_id res chain seq x y z
N MET A 1 17.17 2.72 2.73
CA MET A 1 16.66 2.70 4.12
C MET A 1 15.27 3.29 4.12
N PHE A 2 14.23 2.47 4.35
CA PHE A 2 12.89 3.01 4.59
C PHE A 2 12.91 3.57 6.01
N LEU A 3 12.80 4.89 6.18
CA LEU A 3 12.63 5.53 7.50
C LEU A 3 11.40 4.89 8.16
N SER A 4 11.63 3.95 9.08
CA SER A 4 10.60 3.46 10.00
C SER A 4 10.25 4.62 10.91
N LYS A 5 9.16 5.31 10.58
CA LYS A 5 8.64 6.44 11.34
C LYS A 5 8.35 5.96 12.76
N ASP A 6 9.04 6.53 13.74
CA ASP A 6 8.90 6.13 15.13
C ASP A 6 7.65 6.78 15.72
N TYR A 7 6.55 6.02 15.72
CA TYR A 7 5.25 6.45 16.22
C TYR A 7 5.17 6.54 17.75
N SER A 8 6.20 6.05 18.48
CA SER A 8 6.22 6.09 19.96
C SER A 8 6.32 7.52 20.50
N GLN A 9 6.95 8.41 19.73
CA GLN A 9 7.20 9.81 20.06
C GLN A 9 6.01 10.72 19.77
N PHE A 10 4.99 10.22 19.07
CA PHE A 10 3.82 11.02 18.68
C PHE A 10 2.80 11.11 19.82
N THR A 11 2.17 12.28 19.92
CA THR A 11 1.01 12.49 20.79
C THR A 11 -0.23 11.78 20.23
N LEU A 12 -1.26 11.57 21.08
CA LEU A 12 -2.50 10.90 20.65
C LEU A 12 -3.16 11.60 19.46
N ASP A 13 -3.18 12.94 19.46
CA ASP A 13 -3.77 13.73 18.37
C ASP A 13 -2.96 13.59 17.07
N GLU A 14 -1.64 13.55 17.16
CA GLU A 14 -0.76 13.31 16.00
C GLU A 14 -0.92 11.90 15.43
N LEU A 15 -1.06 10.88 16.28
CA LEU A 15 -1.34 9.50 15.86
C LEU A 15 -2.67 9.39 15.10
N LEU A 16 -3.72 10.07 15.56
CA LEU A 16 -5.03 10.07 14.90
C LEU A 16 -5.02 10.80 13.54
N VAL A 17 -4.28 11.90 13.44
CA VAL A 17 -4.09 12.63 12.18
C VAL A 17 -3.31 11.76 11.18
N GLU A 18 -2.26 11.08 11.65
CA GLU A 18 -1.44 10.21 10.80
C GLU A 18 -2.22 8.96 10.35
N GLU A 19 -3.04 8.33 11.21
CA GLU A 19 -3.93 7.22 10.83
C GLU A 19 -4.87 7.64 9.70
N LYS A 20 -5.55 8.79 9.84
CA LYS A 20 -6.43 9.33 8.81
C LYS A 20 -5.69 9.61 7.52
N LYS A 21 -4.46 10.13 7.60
CA LYS A 21 -3.63 10.44 6.44
C LYS A 21 -3.23 9.17 5.69
N VAL A 22 -2.72 8.15 6.39
CA VAL A 22 -2.35 6.87 5.78
C VAL A 22 -3.56 6.19 5.14
N LYS A 23 -4.72 6.22 5.81
CA LYS A 23 -5.98 5.67 5.29
C LYS A 23 -6.51 6.46 4.09
N SER A 24 -6.43 7.79 4.13
CA SER A 24 -6.83 8.67 3.03
C SER A 24 -5.92 8.51 1.81
N GLN A 25 -4.63 8.23 2.02
CA GLN A 25 -3.67 7.99 0.94
C GLN A 25 -3.81 6.60 0.30
N GLN A 26 -4.45 5.62 0.96
CA GLN A 26 -4.68 4.30 0.35
C GLN A 26 -5.57 4.37 -0.90
N ILE A 27 -6.61 5.20 -0.89
CA ILE A 27 -7.56 5.32 -2.01
C ILE A 27 -6.89 5.83 -3.29
N PRO A 28 -6.21 6.99 -3.31
CA PRO A 28 -5.54 7.48 -4.51
C PRO A 28 -4.39 6.56 -4.93
N PHE A 29 -3.70 5.90 -3.99
CA PHE A 29 -2.63 4.96 -4.31
C PHE A 29 -3.16 3.67 -4.97
N ALA A 30 -4.30 3.16 -4.50
CA ALA A 30 -4.98 2.02 -5.11
C ALA A 30 -5.48 2.35 -6.51
N LEU A 31 -6.03 3.55 -6.72
CA LEU A 31 -6.41 4.07 -8.03
C LEU A 31 -5.21 4.17 -8.99
N LEU A 32 -4.09 4.72 -8.52
CA LEU A 32 -2.84 4.82 -9.28
C LEU A 32 -2.31 3.44 -9.66
N ILE A 33 -2.25 2.50 -8.72
CA ILE A 33 -1.81 1.12 -9.00
C ILE A 33 -2.76 0.45 -9.99
N GLY A 34 -4.07 0.58 -9.80
CA GLY A 34 -5.07 0.03 -10.72
C GLY A 34 -4.96 0.62 -12.12
N PHE A 35 -4.70 1.92 -12.25
CA PHE A 35 -4.46 2.57 -13.52
C PHE A 35 -3.17 2.09 -14.19
N VAL A 36 -2.06 2.00 -13.45
CA VAL A 36 -0.78 1.49 -13.98
C VAL A 36 -0.90 0.03 -14.41
N VAL A 37 -1.57 -0.82 -13.62
CA VAL A 37 -1.85 -2.22 -13.96
C VAL A 37 -2.74 -2.29 -15.20
N GLY A 38 -3.79 -1.47 -15.27
CA GLY A 38 -4.72 -1.42 -16.41
C GLY A 38 -4.02 -0.99 -17.70
N VAL A 39 -3.19 0.05 -17.66
CA VAL A 39 -2.39 0.51 -18.81
C VAL A 39 -1.33 -0.52 -19.18
N ALA A 40 -0.62 -1.10 -18.21
CA ALA A 40 0.36 -2.16 -18.46
C ALA A 40 -0.29 -3.43 -19.05
N PHE A 41 -1.51 -3.76 -18.63
CA PHE A 41 -2.30 -4.84 -19.21
C PHE A 41 -2.76 -4.49 -20.61
N MET A 42 -3.26 -3.28 -20.85
CA MET A 42 -3.70 -2.83 -22.18
C MET A 42 -2.53 -2.79 -23.18
N VAL A 43 -1.39 -2.22 -22.78
CA VAL A 43 -0.17 -2.13 -23.60
C VAL A 43 0.51 -3.50 -23.74
N GLY A 44 0.57 -4.27 -22.67
CA GLY A 44 1.12 -5.62 -22.67
C GLY A 44 0.29 -6.60 -23.49
N ALA A 45 -1.03 -6.53 -23.42
CA ALA A 45 -1.95 -7.30 -24.26
C ALA A 45 -1.84 -6.92 -25.74
N ALA A 46 -1.58 -5.64 -26.06
CA ALA A 46 -1.26 -5.24 -27.43
C ALA A 46 0.04 -5.89 -27.94
N PHE A 47 1.01 -6.16 -27.05
CA PHE A 47 2.27 -6.83 -27.38
C PHE A 47 2.14 -8.37 -27.47
N VAL A 48 1.09 -8.95 -26.87
CA VAL A 48 0.83 -10.42 -26.84
C VAL A 48 0.54 -10.99 -28.23
N SER A 49 0.05 -10.20 -29.18
CA SER A 49 -0.16 -10.67 -30.56
C SER A 49 1.14 -11.03 -31.30
N ALA A 50 2.32 -10.65 -30.78
CA ALA A 50 3.59 -10.76 -31.52
C ALA A 50 4.57 -11.85 -31.05
N LYS A 51 4.13 -12.94 -30.37
CA LYS A 51 4.81 -14.27 -30.23
C LYS A 51 5.38 -14.71 -28.87
N HIS A 52 5.16 -14.03 -27.73
CA HIS A 52 5.75 -14.49 -26.45
C HIS A 52 4.81 -14.45 -25.24
N LYS A 53 4.68 -15.59 -24.53
CA LYS A 53 3.90 -15.83 -23.29
C LYS A 53 4.28 -14.97 -22.06
N TRP A 54 5.15 -13.97 -22.24
CA TRP A 54 5.75 -13.18 -21.17
C TRP A 54 4.81 -12.10 -20.60
N GLY A 55 3.78 -11.67 -21.34
CA GLY A 55 2.81 -10.68 -20.87
C GLY A 55 2.06 -11.13 -19.61
N PHE A 56 1.75 -12.43 -19.48
CA PHE A 56 1.05 -12.97 -18.32
C PHE A 56 1.89 -12.99 -17.03
N ILE A 57 3.22 -13.19 -17.17
CA ILE A 57 4.17 -13.16 -16.05
C ILE A 57 4.29 -11.74 -15.46
N VAL A 58 4.23 -10.70 -16.31
CA VAL A 58 4.27 -9.30 -15.85
C VAL A 58 3.04 -8.98 -14.99
N VAL A 59 1.86 -9.45 -15.40
CA VAL A 59 0.61 -9.24 -14.65
C VAL A 59 0.66 -9.96 -13.31
N ILE A 60 1.11 -11.21 -13.29
CA ILE A 60 1.28 -11.99 -12.05
C ILE A 60 2.30 -11.33 -11.12
N GLY A 61 3.45 -10.90 -11.66
CA GLY A 61 4.48 -10.23 -10.86
C GLY A 61 3.99 -8.92 -10.26
N LEU A 62 3.25 -8.13 -11.03
CA LEU A 62 2.68 -6.87 -10.56
C LEU A 62 1.60 -7.10 -9.49
N PHE A 63 0.78 -8.14 -9.64
CA PHE A 63 -0.20 -8.56 -8.64
C PHE A 63 0.46 -9.03 -7.33
N ALA A 64 1.53 -9.84 -7.43
CA ALA A 64 2.30 -10.30 -6.27
C ALA A 64 2.96 -9.12 -5.51
N LEU A 65 3.52 -8.15 -6.24
CA LEU A 65 4.07 -6.93 -5.63
C LEU A 65 3.00 -6.08 -4.93
N ALA A 66 1.83 -5.92 -5.56
CA ALA A 66 0.71 -5.21 -4.95
C ALA A 66 0.25 -5.86 -3.65
N MET A 67 0.15 -7.20 -3.60
CA MET A 67 -0.14 -7.95 -2.37
C MET A 67 0.93 -7.72 -1.29
N PHE A 68 2.22 -7.75 -1.66
CA PHE A 68 3.30 -7.56 -0.70
C PHE A 68 3.31 -6.15 -0.10
N ILE A 69 3.05 -5.13 -0.92
CA ILE A 69 2.92 -3.73 -0.49
C ILE A 69 1.71 -3.59 0.45
N SER A 70 0.55 -4.15 0.08
CA SER A 70 -0.67 -4.12 0.89
C SER A 70 -0.46 -4.73 2.29
N SER A 71 0.26 -5.86 2.37
CA SER A 71 0.61 -6.51 3.65
C SER A 71 1.44 -5.59 4.57
N LYS A 72 2.43 -4.86 4.02
CA LYS A 72 3.20 -3.88 4.80
C LYS A 72 2.34 -2.71 5.29
N TYR A 73 1.47 -2.18 4.44
CA TYR A 73 0.55 -1.10 4.83
C TYR A 73 -0.39 -1.53 5.96
N SER A 74 -0.94 -2.74 5.89
CA SER A 74 -1.81 -3.29 6.93
C SER A 74 -1.08 -3.41 8.28
N LYS A 75 0.18 -3.87 8.27
CA LYS A 75 1.01 -3.96 9.49
C LYS A 75 1.30 -2.58 10.10
N ASN A 76 1.63 -1.59 9.29
CA ASN A 76 1.87 -0.21 9.77
C ASN A 76 0.61 0.43 10.36
N LEU A 77 -0.56 0.20 9.77
CA LEU A 77 -1.83 0.69 10.32
C LEU A 77 -2.15 0.02 11.65
N LYS A 78 -1.93 -1.30 11.77
CA LYS A 78 -2.10 -2.02 13.05
C LYS A 78 -1.17 -1.49 14.14
N SER A 79 0.11 -1.22 13.85
CA SER A 79 1.02 -0.66 14.84
C SER A 79 0.60 0.73 15.33
N ILE A 80 0.06 1.57 14.43
CA ILE A 80 -0.47 2.89 14.81
C ILE A 80 -1.72 2.73 15.69
N GLN A 81 -2.64 1.83 15.33
CA GLN A 81 -3.85 1.56 16.12
C GLN A 81 -3.55 0.96 17.49
N GLU A 82 -2.56 0.06 17.59
CA GLU A 82 -2.11 -0.51 18.86
C GLU A 82 -1.54 0.59 19.77
N GLU A 83 -0.77 1.53 19.23
CA GLU A 83 -0.22 2.66 20.00
C GLU A 83 -1.31 3.63 20.45
N ILE A 84 -2.31 3.92 19.61
CA ILE A 84 -3.49 4.70 19.98
C ILE A 84 -4.24 4.01 21.12
N SER A 85 -4.47 2.70 21.02
CA SER A 85 -5.20 1.92 22.04
C SER A 85 -4.44 1.89 23.37
N ARG A 86 -3.11 1.72 23.34
CA ARG A 86 -2.24 1.82 24.53
C ARG A 86 -2.35 3.18 25.20
N LYS A 87 -2.20 4.28 24.47
CA LYS A 87 -2.26 5.62 25.07
C LYS A 87 -3.66 6.00 25.54
N LYS A 88 -4.72 5.45 24.93
CA LYS A 88 -6.11 5.65 25.35
C LYS A 88 -6.46 4.89 26.64
N THR A 89 -5.85 3.73 26.90
CA THR A 89 -6.15 2.91 28.10
C THR A 89 -5.41 3.35 29.36
N VAL A 90 -4.34 4.13 29.21
CA VAL A 90 -3.49 4.63 30.33
C VAL A 90 -4.04 5.94 30.93
N ARG A 91 -5.11 6.49 30.36
CA ARG A 91 -5.77 7.73 30.78
C ARG A 91 -7.09 7.42 31.48
#